data_AF-A0A2V8TG64-F1
#
_entry.id   AF-A0A2V8TG64-F1
#
_cell.length_a   1.000
_cell.length_b   1.000
_cell.length_c   1.000
_cell.angle_alpha   90.00
_cell.angle_beta   90.00
_cell.angle_gamma   90.00
#
_symmetry.space_group_name_H-M   'P 1'
#
loop_
_entity.id
_entity.type
_entity.pdbx_description
1 polymer ?
#
loop_
_entity_poly.entity_id
_entity_poly.type
_entity_poly.pdbx_seq_one_letter_code
_entity_poly.pdbx_strand_id
1 'polypeptide(L)'
;MRTTIKQLVKLASLAIVVSATAVVASAQTSGTVTINGSVAKSASIRWWSYTALNTESGANAPNTQNSPLAFTLNLGDVSPTNTNPYAGGRVKMILRSNAAYAVSAQVTANSGFGAAANGDITLSDIGFGVGNLANSGALVSGDPAAGSVIAGTFGNDPSAAVKDGDGVPTFPTSLNSVAAAATQVLSGPRISKAGSVSSANNGLWVDTVYAVAPQFFTPVAAFSATVTYTITTP
;
A
#
# COMPACT_ATOMS: atom_id res chain seq x y z
N MET A 1 -2.04 -103.08 10.65
CA MET A 1 -2.94 -102.43 11.63
C MET A 1 -2.15 -101.37 12.37
N ARG A 2 -2.61 -100.11 12.32
CA ARG A 2 -2.24 -99.03 13.24
C ARG A 2 -0.87 -98.38 13.06
N THR A 3 -0.74 -97.81 11.87
CA THR A 3 -0.03 -96.59 11.48
C THR A 3 -0.39 -95.34 12.32
N THR A 4 -0.73 -95.48 13.61
CA THR A 4 -1.33 -94.41 14.42
C THR A 4 -0.62 -94.13 15.74
N ILE A 5 0.56 -94.72 16.01
CA ILE A 5 1.24 -94.60 17.33
C ILE A 5 2.65 -93.98 17.24
N LYS A 6 3.22 -93.78 16.04
CA LYS A 6 4.61 -93.30 15.88
C LYS A 6 4.82 -91.78 15.83
N GLN A 7 3.78 -90.96 15.91
CA GLN A 7 3.94 -89.51 15.69
C GLN A 7 3.33 -88.61 16.78
N LEU A 8 2.71 -89.17 17.82
CA LEU A 8 2.04 -88.36 18.84
C LEU A 8 2.80 -88.12 20.15
N VAL A 9 4.04 -88.63 20.33
CA VAL A 9 4.70 -88.62 21.66
C VAL A 9 6.13 -88.04 21.65
N LYS A 10 6.55 -87.31 20.61
CA LYS A 10 7.70 -86.38 20.74
C LYS A 10 7.24 -84.95 20.95
N LEU A 11 6.32 -84.85 21.90
CA LEU A 11 6.17 -83.71 22.78
C LEU A 11 7.28 -83.80 23.84
N ALA A 12 7.83 -82.65 24.24
CA ALA A 12 8.71 -82.43 25.39
C ALA A 12 10.22 -82.64 25.19
N SER A 13 10.91 -81.61 24.69
CA SER A 13 12.05 -80.92 25.35
C SER A 13 12.66 -79.92 24.34
N LEU A 14 12.37 -78.62 24.42
CA LEU A 14 12.96 -77.62 25.31
C LEU A 14 13.95 -76.72 24.53
N ALA A 15 13.46 -75.50 24.30
CA ALA A 15 14.18 -74.21 24.28
C ALA A 15 14.86 -73.67 23.01
N ILE A 16 14.74 -72.33 22.94
CA ILE A 16 15.51 -71.32 22.19
C ILE A 16 14.88 -70.96 20.83
N VAL A 17 13.92 -70.02 20.79
CA VAL A 17 14.08 -68.54 20.79
C VAL A 17 14.39 -68.00 19.38
N VAL A 18 13.71 -66.90 19.04
CA VAL A 18 13.80 -66.09 17.80
C VAL A 18 13.11 -66.79 16.61
N SER A 19 12.06 -66.27 15.99
CA SER A 19 12.15 -65.00 15.26
C SER A 19 10.77 -64.54 14.80
N ALA A 20 10.58 -63.23 14.90
CA ALA A 20 9.78 -62.41 14.00
C ALA A 20 8.27 -62.66 13.98
N THR A 21 7.59 -61.93 14.87
CA THR A 21 6.39 -61.19 14.48
C THR A 21 6.70 -60.35 13.24
N ALA A 22 6.48 -60.88 12.04
CA ALA A 22 6.28 -60.02 10.90
C ALA A 22 4.84 -59.50 11.00
N VAL A 23 4.65 -58.51 11.88
CA VAL A 23 3.68 -57.46 11.56
C VAL A 23 4.10 -57.05 10.17
N VAL A 24 3.28 -57.30 9.16
CA VAL A 24 3.44 -56.61 7.88
C VAL A 24 3.10 -55.18 8.24
N ALA A 25 4.11 -54.47 8.75
CA ALA A 25 4.07 -53.04 8.88
C ALA A 25 3.78 -52.60 7.46
N SER A 26 2.57 -52.09 7.24
CA SER A 26 2.28 -51.29 6.08
C SER A 26 3.32 -50.19 6.10
N ALA A 27 4.42 -50.39 5.36
CA ALA A 27 5.32 -49.30 5.07
C ALA A 27 4.45 -48.34 4.27
N GLN A 28 3.98 -47.28 4.92
CA GLN A 28 3.32 -46.20 4.25
C GLN A 28 4.37 -45.58 3.32
N THR A 29 4.38 -46.00 2.06
CA THR A 29 5.30 -45.51 1.01
C THR A 29 4.79 -44.20 0.42
N SER A 30 4.17 -43.34 1.24
CA SER A 30 3.71 -42.04 0.80
C SER A 30 4.20 -40.96 1.76
N GLY A 31 5.14 -40.17 1.25
CA GLY A 31 5.39 -38.81 1.72
C GLY A 31 4.69 -37.83 0.79
N THR A 32 4.32 -36.66 1.31
CA THR A 32 3.90 -35.53 0.48
C THR A 32 5.05 -34.53 0.40
N VAL A 33 5.36 -34.05 -0.80
CA VAL A 33 6.25 -32.90 -0.99
C VAL A 33 5.35 -31.69 -1.22
N THR A 34 5.38 -30.74 -0.30
CA THR A 34 4.74 -29.43 -0.49
C THR A 34 5.78 -28.45 -1.02
N ILE A 35 5.73 -28.15 -2.32
CA ILE A 35 6.55 -27.11 -2.93
C ILE A 35 5.75 -25.81 -2.86
N ASN A 36 6.17 -24.90 -1.99
CA ASN A 36 5.64 -23.54 -1.94
C ASN A 36 6.52 -22.64 -2.79
N GLY A 37 5.97 -22.12 -3.89
CA GLY A 37 6.60 -21.09 -4.71
C GLY A 37 5.92 -19.75 -4.51
N SER A 38 6.71 -18.69 -4.28
CA SER A 38 6.25 -17.31 -4.34
C SER A 38 7.13 -16.57 -5.32
N VAL A 39 6.52 -15.93 -6.33
CA VAL A 39 7.15 -14.79 -6.99
C VAL A 39 6.96 -13.62 -6.03
N ALA A 40 8.06 -13.01 -5.57
CA ALA A 40 7.95 -11.78 -4.82
C ALA A 40 7.16 -10.79 -5.69
N LYS A 41 6.03 -10.27 -5.19
CA LYS A 41 5.40 -9.09 -5.81
C LYS A 41 6.54 -8.08 -6.03
N SER A 42 6.77 -7.67 -7.27
CA SER A 42 7.96 -6.87 -7.58
C SER A 42 7.89 -5.51 -6.90
N ALA A 43 6.69 -5.02 -6.58
CA ALA A 43 6.45 -3.79 -5.87
C ALA A 43 5.19 -3.79 -4.98
N SER A 44 5.10 -2.84 -4.05
CA SER A 44 3.89 -2.58 -3.26
C SER A 44 3.76 -1.10 -2.85
N ILE A 45 2.51 -0.64 -2.72
CA ILE A 45 2.13 0.63 -2.08
C ILE A 45 1.26 0.28 -0.88
N ARG A 46 1.60 0.83 0.28
CA ARG A 46 0.86 0.59 1.53
C ARG A 46 0.70 1.86 2.33
N TRP A 47 -0.33 1.87 3.17
CA TRP A 47 -0.59 2.95 4.10
C TRP A 47 0.50 3.04 5.18
N TRP A 48 0.78 4.26 5.66
CA TRP A 48 1.65 4.47 6.80
C TRP A 48 1.08 5.41 7.86
N SER A 49 0.81 6.67 7.54
CA SER A 49 0.34 7.65 8.52
C SER A 49 -0.31 8.86 7.89
N TYR A 50 -1.18 9.54 8.63
CA TYR A 50 -1.82 10.78 8.23
C TYR A 50 -1.31 11.94 9.08
N THR A 51 -1.21 13.13 8.49
CA THR A 51 -1.03 14.39 9.23
C THR A 51 -1.94 15.45 8.64
N ALA A 52 -2.90 15.95 9.41
CA ALA A 52 -3.78 17.01 8.98
C ALA A 52 -3.02 18.34 8.80
N LEU A 53 -3.46 19.18 7.87
CA LEU A 53 -2.97 20.55 7.74
C LEU A 53 -3.56 21.49 8.81
N ASN A 54 -4.66 21.09 9.43
CA ASN A 54 -5.40 21.84 10.43
C ASN A 54 -6.01 20.92 11.49
N THR A 55 -6.83 21.45 12.39
CA THR A 55 -7.45 20.72 13.53
C THR A 55 -8.58 19.77 13.12
N GLU A 56 -8.74 19.44 11.84
CA GLU A 56 -9.80 18.57 11.35
C GLU A 56 -9.45 17.08 11.50
N SER A 57 -10.44 16.29 11.91
CA SER A 57 -10.27 14.84 12.08
C SER A 57 -10.23 14.14 10.72
N GLY A 58 -9.09 13.55 10.35
CA GLY A 58 -8.96 12.69 9.17
C GLY A 58 -9.80 11.41 9.33
N ALA A 59 -10.92 11.29 8.63
CA ALA A 59 -11.85 10.17 8.85
C ALA A 59 -11.44 8.91 8.07
N ASN A 60 -11.31 7.78 8.79
CA ASN A 60 -10.88 6.44 8.34
C ASN A 60 -9.43 6.33 7.86
N ALA A 61 -8.48 6.50 8.80
CA ALA A 61 -7.19 5.84 8.67
C ALA A 61 -7.38 4.32 8.70
N PRO A 62 -6.72 3.54 7.83
CA PRO A 62 -6.47 2.14 8.15
C PRO A 62 -5.81 2.10 9.52
N ASN A 63 -6.45 1.38 10.45
CA ASN A 63 -6.09 1.36 11.87
C ASN A 63 -4.68 0.78 12.14
N THR A 64 -4.04 0.17 11.15
CA THR A 64 -2.73 -0.49 11.30
C THR A 64 -1.75 0.02 10.25
N GLN A 65 -0.60 0.52 10.70
CA GLN A 65 0.50 0.87 9.79
C GLN A 65 0.83 -0.30 8.88
N ASN A 66 1.24 0.00 7.64
CA ASN A 66 1.63 -1.01 6.66
C ASN A 66 0.47 -1.92 6.19
N SER A 67 -0.79 -1.48 6.34
CA SER A 67 -1.96 -2.09 5.70
C SER A 67 -2.04 -1.75 4.20
N PRO A 68 -2.95 -2.36 3.43
CA PRO A 68 -3.32 -1.83 2.11
C PRO A 68 -3.65 -0.34 2.17
N LEU A 69 -3.30 0.40 1.11
CA LEU A 69 -3.62 1.82 1.00
C LEU A 69 -5.12 1.97 0.73
N ALA A 70 -5.88 2.32 1.77
CA ALA A 70 -7.31 2.60 1.72
C ALA A 70 -7.62 3.71 2.74
N PHE A 71 -7.34 4.95 2.37
CA PHE A 71 -7.47 6.11 3.25
C PHE A 71 -8.54 7.07 2.71
N THR A 72 -9.41 7.54 3.60
CA THR A 72 -10.33 8.63 3.28
C THR A 72 -9.79 9.92 3.90
N LEU A 73 -9.51 10.92 3.06
CA LEU A 73 -9.19 12.26 3.55
C LEU A 73 -10.49 13.03 3.76
N ASN A 74 -10.75 13.43 5.00
CA ASN A 74 -11.75 14.46 5.27
C ASN A 74 -11.06 15.83 5.19
N LEU A 75 -11.53 16.68 4.28
CA LEU A 75 -11.03 18.05 4.13
C LEU A 75 -11.58 19.00 5.20
N GLY A 76 -12.58 18.58 5.99
CA GLY A 76 -13.22 19.43 7.00
C GLY A 76 -14.10 20.52 6.39
N ASP A 77 -14.28 21.61 7.13
CA ASP A 77 -15.00 22.80 6.64
C ASP A 77 -14.15 23.54 5.58
N VAL A 78 -14.66 23.64 4.36
CA VAL A 78 -13.99 24.37 3.25
C VAL A 78 -14.66 25.72 2.96
N SER A 79 -15.57 26.16 3.82
CA SER A 79 -16.24 27.45 3.70
C SER A 79 -15.41 28.58 4.33
N PRO A 80 -15.77 29.86 4.10
CA PRO A 80 -15.03 31.00 4.65
C PRO A 80 -15.01 31.10 6.17
N THR A 81 -15.82 30.31 6.89
CA THR A 81 -15.75 30.26 8.37
C THR A 81 -14.50 29.56 8.86
N ASN A 82 -13.88 28.70 8.05
CA ASN A 82 -12.60 28.10 8.37
C ASN A 82 -11.46 29.13 8.20
N THR A 83 -10.85 29.53 9.31
CA THR A 83 -9.77 30.52 9.35
C THR A 83 -8.39 29.94 9.02
N ASN A 84 -8.28 28.62 8.83
CA ASN A 84 -7.03 28.01 8.41
C ASN A 84 -6.69 28.44 6.97
N PRO A 85 -5.39 28.67 6.65
CA PRO A 85 -5.00 29.05 5.30
C PRO A 85 -5.37 27.98 4.27
N TYR A 86 -5.28 26.71 4.67
CA TYR A 86 -5.65 25.54 3.88
C TYR A 86 -6.29 24.48 4.76
N ALA A 87 -7.20 23.71 4.17
CA ALA A 87 -7.74 22.48 4.72
C ALA A 87 -7.22 21.28 3.93
N GLY A 88 -7.11 20.11 4.59
CA GLY A 88 -6.58 18.88 3.98
C GLY A 88 -5.49 18.22 4.82
N GLY A 89 -4.54 17.56 4.17
CA GLY A 89 -3.54 16.77 4.89
C GLY A 89 -2.49 16.08 4.03
N ARG A 90 -1.57 15.43 4.73
CA ARG A 90 -0.48 14.62 4.19
C ARG A 90 -0.76 13.15 4.45
N VAL A 91 -0.78 12.38 3.37
CA VAL A 91 -0.97 10.93 3.36
C VAL A 91 0.40 10.31 3.13
N LYS A 92 0.99 9.77 4.19
CA LYS A 92 2.26 9.05 4.11
C LYS A 92 2.00 7.62 3.65
N MET A 93 2.65 7.26 2.55
CA MET A 93 2.67 5.92 2.00
C MET A 93 4.05 5.31 2.17
N ILE A 94 4.11 3.98 2.14
CA ILE A 94 5.38 3.25 2.03
C ILE A 94 5.38 2.46 0.71
N LEU A 95 6.34 2.79 -0.14
CA LEU A 95 6.62 2.11 -1.40
C LEU A 95 7.68 1.04 -1.19
N ARG A 96 7.54 -0.09 -1.88
CA ARG A 96 8.57 -1.13 -1.94
C ARG A 96 8.70 -1.58 -3.37
N SER A 97 9.92 -1.89 -3.77
CA SER A 97 10.20 -2.48 -5.08
C SER A 97 11.53 -3.22 -5.07
N ASN A 98 11.56 -4.39 -5.70
CA ASN A 98 12.78 -5.17 -5.93
C ASN A 98 13.47 -4.82 -7.27
N ALA A 99 12.89 -3.91 -8.05
CA ALA A 99 13.41 -3.39 -9.31
C ALA A 99 13.27 -1.86 -9.37
N ALA A 100 13.79 -1.23 -10.42
CA ALA A 100 13.41 0.16 -10.73
C ALA A 100 11.88 0.26 -10.82
N TYR A 101 11.32 1.40 -10.48
CA TYR A 101 9.88 1.58 -10.38
C TYR A 101 9.41 2.92 -10.95
N ALA A 102 8.14 2.97 -11.32
CA ALA A 102 7.40 4.20 -11.56
C ALA A 102 6.08 4.13 -10.78
N VAL A 103 5.65 5.25 -10.21
CA VAL A 103 4.35 5.45 -9.58
C VAL A 103 3.56 6.44 -10.41
N SER A 104 2.36 6.05 -10.78
CA SER A 104 1.37 6.93 -11.41
C SER A 104 0.21 7.20 -10.46
N ALA A 105 -0.36 8.40 -10.56
CA ALA A 105 -1.59 8.79 -9.90
C ALA A 105 -2.68 9.06 -10.94
N GLN A 106 -3.93 8.73 -10.60
CA GLN A 106 -5.10 9.11 -11.39
C GLN A 106 -6.22 9.50 -10.42
N VAL A 107 -6.89 10.62 -10.67
CA VAL A 107 -8.09 10.98 -9.92
C VAL A 107 -9.35 10.62 -10.70
N THR A 108 -10.36 10.16 -9.98
CA THR A 108 -11.73 10.05 -10.46
C THR A 108 -12.62 10.91 -9.58
N ALA A 109 -13.31 11.89 -10.16
CA ALA A 109 -14.35 12.63 -9.46
C ALA A 109 -15.57 11.72 -9.31
N ASN A 110 -16.09 11.59 -8.09
CA ASN A 110 -17.22 10.72 -7.79
C ASN A 110 -18.52 11.52 -7.71
N SER A 111 -18.51 12.65 -6.98
CA SER A 111 -19.68 13.50 -6.77
C SER A 111 -19.31 14.92 -6.35
N GLY A 112 -20.24 15.88 -6.53
CA GLY A 112 -20.18 17.23 -5.96
C GLY A 112 -19.19 18.21 -6.58
N PHE A 113 -18.44 17.79 -7.60
CA PHE A 113 -17.65 18.71 -8.43
C PHE A 113 -18.52 19.29 -9.54
N GLY A 114 -18.48 20.60 -9.71
CA GLY A 114 -19.29 21.31 -10.70
C GLY A 114 -18.46 22.08 -11.73
N ALA A 115 -19.10 23.05 -12.38
CA ALA A 115 -18.44 23.90 -13.37
C ALA A 115 -17.87 25.15 -12.71
N ALA A 116 -16.60 25.47 -13.01
CA ALA A 116 -15.91 26.64 -12.42
C ALA A 116 -16.70 27.94 -12.58
N ALA A 117 -17.41 28.11 -13.71
CA ALA A 117 -18.22 29.30 -14.00
C ALA A 117 -19.37 29.54 -13.00
N ASN A 118 -19.78 28.52 -12.24
CA ASN A 118 -20.88 28.60 -11.28
C ASN A 118 -20.40 28.80 -9.83
N GLY A 119 -19.09 28.98 -9.60
CA GLY A 119 -18.51 29.01 -8.25
C GLY A 119 -18.56 27.66 -7.53
N ASP A 120 -18.81 26.57 -8.27
CA ASP A 120 -18.76 25.21 -7.74
C ASP A 120 -17.30 24.82 -7.48
N ILE A 121 -17.08 23.98 -6.47
CA ILE A 121 -15.76 23.37 -6.27
C ILE A 121 -15.40 22.47 -7.46
N THR A 122 -14.16 22.55 -7.91
CA THR A 122 -13.60 21.77 -9.01
C THR A 122 -12.37 20.99 -8.55
N LEU A 123 -11.90 20.04 -9.37
CA LEU A 123 -10.64 19.34 -9.11
C LEU A 123 -9.42 20.26 -9.14
N SER A 124 -9.54 21.46 -9.74
CA SER A 124 -8.46 22.44 -9.77
C SER A 124 -8.30 23.19 -8.44
N ASP A 125 -9.37 23.24 -7.63
CA ASP A 125 -9.37 23.90 -6.31
C ASP A 125 -8.71 23.05 -5.22
N ILE A 126 -8.37 21.80 -5.53
CA ILE A 126 -7.69 20.89 -4.62
C ILE A 126 -6.28 20.67 -5.13
N GLY A 127 -5.32 21.37 -4.52
CA GLY A 127 -3.90 21.22 -4.75
C GLY A 127 -3.44 19.80 -4.42
N PHE A 128 -2.50 19.29 -5.21
CA PHE A 128 -1.95 17.94 -5.09
C PHE A 128 -0.44 17.98 -5.26
N GLY A 129 0.30 17.36 -4.35
CA GLY A 129 1.76 17.28 -4.41
C GLY A 129 2.32 15.94 -3.90
N VAL A 130 3.57 15.67 -4.25
CA VAL A 130 4.36 14.52 -3.80
C VAL A 130 5.66 15.03 -3.21
N GLY A 131 6.09 14.51 -2.06
CA GLY A 131 7.31 14.97 -1.42
C GLY A 131 7.76 14.13 -0.24
N ASN A 132 8.70 14.68 0.53
CA ASN A 132 9.25 14.10 1.75
C ASN A 132 9.70 12.64 1.59
N LEU A 133 10.51 12.39 0.57
CA LEU A 133 11.05 11.07 0.28
C LEU A 133 12.05 10.68 1.39
N ALA A 134 11.84 9.53 2.03
CA ALA A 134 12.72 9.07 3.10
C ALA A 134 12.84 7.55 3.17
N ASN A 135 14.05 7.05 3.43
CA ASN A 135 14.28 5.61 3.58
C ASN A 135 13.68 5.11 4.89
N SER A 136 12.91 4.02 4.85
CA SER A 136 12.19 3.53 6.03
C SER A 136 13.06 2.71 6.99
N GLY A 137 14.28 2.31 6.58
CA GLY A 137 15.11 1.46 7.43
C GLY A 137 16.34 0.78 6.80
N ALA A 138 16.93 -0.15 7.54
CA ALA A 138 18.23 -0.76 7.25
C ALA A 138 18.24 -1.80 6.11
N LEU A 139 17.07 -2.24 5.65
CA LEU A 139 16.93 -3.20 4.54
C LEU A 139 16.55 -2.50 3.22
N VAL A 140 16.76 -1.21 3.15
CA VAL A 140 16.67 -0.41 1.93
C VAL A 140 17.93 -0.63 1.06
N SER A 141 17.76 -0.66 -0.26
CA SER A 141 18.81 -0.92 -1.24
C SER A 141 19.52 0.37 -1.63
N GLY A 142 20.63 0.69 -0.97
CA GLY A 142 21.35 1.94 -1.18
C GLY A 142 20.57 3.14 -0.62
N ASP A 143 20.47 4.22 -1.39
CA ASP A 143 19.68 5.40 -1.05
C ASP A 143 18.64 5.71 -2.14
N PRO A 144 17.51 4.98 -2.18
CA PRO A 144 16.45 5.25 -3.14
C PRO A 144 15.77 6.59 -2.90
N ALA A 145 15.75 7.14 -1.67
CA ALA A 145 15.21 8.48 -1.47
C ALA A 145 15.95 9.54 -2.29
N ALA A 146 17.29 9.49 -2.30
CA ALA A 146 18.11 10.36 -3.15
C ALA A 146 18.08 9.96 -4.64
N GLY A 147 17.89 8.67 -4.94
CA GLY A 147 17.84 8.16 -6.32
C GLY A 147 16.49 8.34 -7.02
N SER A 148 15.43 8.67 -6.28
CA SER A 148 14.09 8.81 -6.83
C SER A 148 13.83 10.22 -7.35
N VAL A 149 13.03 10.30 -8.41
CA VAL A 149 12.72 11.53 -9.14
C VAL A 149 11.21 11.76 -9.10
N ILE A 150 10.80 12.88 -8.51
CA ILE A 150 9.41 13.35 -8.61
C ILE A 150 9.22 13.97 -9.99
N ALA A 151 8.16 13.59 -10.68
CA ALA A 151 7.94 14.00 -12.07
C ALA A 151 7.45 15.45 -12.17
N GLY A 152 8.01 16.21 -13.10
CA GLY A 152 7.53 17.54 -13.48
C GLY A 152 7.35 18.47 -12.27
N THR A 153 6.17 19.09 -12.19
CA THR A 153 5.81 20.04 -11.12
C THR A 153 5.19 19.39 -9.89
N PHE A 154 5.03 18.06 -9.84
CA PHE A 154 4.41 17.37 -8.69
C PHE A 154 5.24 17.46 -7.40
N GLY A 155 6.52 17.85 -7.47
CA GLY A 155 7.41 18.07 -6.34
C GLY A 155 7.14 19.39 -5.61
N ASN A 156 5.89 19.62 -5.21
CA ASN A 156 5.45 20.83 -4.53
C ASN A 156 4.67 20.51 -3.25
N ASP A 157 4.55 21.52 -2.39
CA ASP A 157 3.66 21.50 -1.24
C ASP A 157 2.49 22.46 -1.48
N PRO A 158 1.30 21.95 -1.84
CA PRO A 158 0.15 22.80 -2.13
C PRO A 158 -0.33 23.57 -0.89
N SER A 159 0.04 23.16 0.33
CA SER A 159 -0.27 23.94 1.54
C SER A 159 0.56 25.22 1.71
N ALA A 160 1.58 25.40 0.85
CA ALA A 160 2.38 26.62 0.77
C ALA A 160 2.04 27.46 -0.47
N ALA A 161 0.96 27.15 -1.18
CA ALA A 161 0.54 27.94 -2.32
C ALA A 161 0.23 29.39 -1.91
N VAL A 162 0.45 30.32 -2.85
CA VAL A 162 0.13 31.73 -2.65
C VAL A 162 -1.28 31.97 -3.16
N LYS A 163 -2.05 32.76 -2.40
CA LYS A 163 -3.38 33.23 -2.79
C LYS A 163 -3.26 34.55 -3.54
N ASP A 164 -4.10 34.75 -4.55
CA ASP A 164 -4.23 36.04 -5.21
C ASP A 164 -5.00 37.05 -4.33
N GLY A 165 -5.28 38.24 -4.89
CA GLY A 165 -5.98 39.31 -4.19
C GLY A 165 -7.43 38.96 -3.80
N ASP A 166 -8.01 37.94 -4.44
CA ASP A 166 -9.36 37.45 -4.17
C ASP A 166 -9.35 36.24 -3.22
N GLY A 167 -8.17 35.82 -2.75
CA GLY A 167 -8.00 34.70 -1.83
C GLY A 167 -7.95 33.34 -2.52
N VAL A 168 -7.93 33.29 -3.86
CA VAL A 168 -7.91 32.05 -4.64
C VAL A 168 -6.48 31.53 -4.74
N PRO A 169 -6.20 30.27 -4.36
CA PRO A 169 -4.86 29.71 -4.44
C PRO A 169 -4.47 29.36 -5.87
N THR A 170 -3.22 29.66 -6.25
CA THR A 170 -2.63 29.10 -7.47
C THR A 170 -1.76 27.90 -7.12
N PHE A 171 -2.28 26.69 -7.34
CA PHE A 171 -1.52 25.46 -7.11
C PHE A 171 -0.63 25.10 -8.31
N PRO A 172 0.65 24.74 -8.12
CA PRO A 172 1.51 24.24 -9.19
C PRO A 172 0.98 22.97 -9.86
N THR A 173 0.34 22.10 -9.07
CA THR A 173 -0.44 20.96 -9.52
C THR A 173 -1.67 20.77 -8.64
N SER A 174 -2.74 20.25 -9.21
CA SER A 174 -4.01 19.98 -8.54
C SER A 174 -4.49 18.57 -8.87
N LEU A 175 -5.61 18.14 -8.29
CA LEU A 175 -6.24 16.88 -8.69
C LEU A 175 -6.55 16.86 -10.19
N ASN A 176 -6.89 18.01 -10.78
CA ASN A 176 -7.13 18.10 -12.22
C ASN A 176 -5.89 17.71 -13.05
N SER A 177 -4.67 17.89 -12.52
CA SER A 177 -3.42 17.49 -13.18
C SER A 177 -3.28 15.98 -13.41
N VAL A 178 -4.10 15.16 -12.72
CA VAL A 178 -4.10 13.69 -12.85
C VAL A 178 -5.48 13.14 -13.20
N ALA A 179 -6.39 13.98 -13.71
CA ALA A 179 -7.78 13.59 -13.99
C ALA A 179 -7.97 12.91 -15.35
N ALA A 180 -7.22 13.34 -16.37
CA ALA A 180 -7.41 12.85 -17.73
C ALA A 180 -6.93 11.40 -17.93
N ALA A 181 -5.82 11.03 -17.30
CA ALA A 181 -5.22 9.71 -17.38
C ALA A 181 -4.25 9.46 -16.22
N ALA A 182 -3.86 8.19 -16.02
CA ALA A 182 -2.83 7.84 -15.07
C ALA A 182 -1.51 8.53 -15.44
N THR A 183 -1.06 9.44 -14.58
CA THR A 183 0.08 10.31 -14.82
C THR A 183 1.21 9.92 -13.88
N GLN A 184 2.41 9.71 -14.40
CA GLN A 184 3.57 9.40 -13.57
C GLN A 184 3.89 10.58 -12.64
N VAL A 185 4.02 10.31 -11.34
CA VAL A 185 4.32 11.32 -10.31
C VAL A 185 5.67 11.08 -9.63
N LEU A 186 6.17 9.84 -9.65
CA LEU A 186 7.43 9.47 -9.01
C LEU A 186 8.05 8.30 -9.76
N SER A 187 9.36 8.26 -9.92
CA SER A 187 10.10 7.08 -10.35
C SER A 187 11.37 6.93 -9.54
N GLY A 188 12.00 5.76 -9.60
CA GLY A 188 13.24 5.56 -8.88
C GLY A 188 13.87 4.18 -9.09
N PRO A 189 15.04 3.96 -8.47
CA PRO A 189 15.74 2.69 -8.51
C PRO A 189 15.04 1.65 -7.61
N ARG A 190 15.63 0.45 -7.56
CA ARG A 190 15.25 -0.57 -6.58
C ARG A 190 15.22 -0.01 -5.16
N ILE A 191 14.15 -0.30 -4.42
CA ILE A 191 13.97 0.15 -3.04
C ILE A 191 14.43 -0.91 -2.03
N SER A 192 14.06 -2.17 -2.21
CA SER A 192 14.18 -3.21 -1.17
C SER A 192 15.40 -4.11 -1.39
N LYS A 193 16.29 -4.24 -0.39
CA LYS A 193 17.48 -5.11 -0.44
C LYS A 193 17.14 -6.60 -0.40
N ALA A 194 16.02 -6.96 0.23
CA ALA A 194 15.52 -8.32 0.36
C ALA A 194 14.05 -8.41 -0.10
N GLY A 195 13.69 -9.53 -0.72
CA GLY A 195 12.46 -9.73 -1.52
C GLY A 195 11.10 -9.64 -0.81
N SER A 196 11.03 -9.23 0.47
CA SER A 196 9.76 -9.09 1.17
C SER A 196 9.14 -7.72 0.93
N VAL A 197 8.11 -7.62 0.08
CA VAL A 197 7.39 -6.35 -0.15
C VAL A 197 6.35 -6.00 0.94
N SER A 198 6.50 -6.55 2.13
CA SER A 198 5.63 -6.29 3.29
C SER A 198 6.39 -5.86 4.54
N SER A 199 7.73 -5.82 4.55
CA SER A 199 8.50 -5.42 5.74
C SER A 199 8.47 -3.91 5.99
N ALA A 200 8.31 -3.47 7.23
CA ALA A 200 8.40 -2.04 7.58
C ALA A 200 9.79 -1.41 7.33
N ASN A 201 10.84 -2.24 7.27
CA ASN A 201 12.25 -1.82 7.35
C ASN A 201 12.96 -1.72 5.97
N ASN A 202 12.22 -1.83 4.87
CA ASN A 202 12.78 -1.95 3.51
C ASN A 202 12.03 -1.15 2.43
N GLY A 203 11.39 -0.05 2.82
CA GLY A 203 10.59 0.78 1.93
C GLY A 203 11.10 2.21 1.79
N LEU A 204 10.46 2.94 0.89
CA LEU A 204 10.60 4.37 0.71
C LEU A 204 9.30 5.01 1.21
N TRP A 205 9.40 5.85 2.22
CA TRP A 205 8.30 6.72 2.62
C TRP A 205 8.14 7.85 1.61
N VAL A 206 6.89 8.13 1.28
CA VAL A 206 6.48 9.18 0.36
C VAL A 206 5.25 9.86 0.93
N ASP A 207 5.28 11.18 1.05
CA ASP A 207 4.10 11.96 1.40
C ASP A 207 3.39 12.39 0.12
N THR A 208 2.07 12.18 0.07
CA THR A 208 1.18 12.88 -0.86
C THR A 208 0.42 13.95 -0.10
N VAL A 209 0.36 15.15 -0.66
CA VAL A 209 -0.17 16.32 0.03
C VAL A 209 -1.38 16.81 -0.73
N TYR A 210 -2.45 17.11 0.02
CA TYR A 210 -3.70 17.63 -0.50
C TYR A 210 -4.07 18.89 0.26
N ALA A 211 -4.36 19.97 -0.46
CA ALA A 211 -4.75 21.24 0.15
C ALA A 211 -5.87 21.89 -0.65
N VAL A 212 -6.86 22.44 0.06
CA VAL A 212 -7.91 23.29 -0.49
C VAL A 212 -7.95 24.57 0.32
N ALA A 213 -8.06 25.72 -0.34
CA ALA A 213 -8.25 26.98 0.39
C ALA A 213 -9.73 27.09 0.78
N PRO A 214 -10.05 27.36 2.06
CA PRO A 214 -11.42 27.69 2.42
C PRO A 214 -11.85 28.99 1.74
N GLN A 215 -12.99 28.97 1.04
CA GLN A 215 -13.52 30.12 0.30
C GLN A 215 -15.03 29.94 0.03
N PHE A 216 -15.66 30.93 -0.61
CA PHE A 216 -17.06 30.82 -1.01
C PHE A 216 -17.19 29.86 -2.19
N PHE A 217 -17.68 28.66 -1.91
CA PHE A 217 -18.16 27.73 -2.93
C PHE A 217 -19.68 27.73 -2.95
N THR A 218 -20.26 27.54 -4.13
CA THR A 218 -21.70 27.29 -4.26
C THR A 218 -22.06 26.05 -3.42
N PRO A 219 -23.04 26.14 -2.50
CA PRO A 219 -23.37 25.03 -1.61
C PRO A 219 -23.74 23.76 -2.38
N VAL A 220 -23.00 22.68 -2.14
CA VAL A 220 -23.29 21.32 -2.60
C VAL A 220 -23.44 20.40 -1.40
N ALA A 221 -24.27 19.36 -1.51
CA ALA A 221 -24.55 18.46 -0.39
C ALA A 221 -23.30 17.73 0.16
N ALA A 222 -22.37 17.37 -0.73
CA ALA A 222 -21.02 16.88 -0.44
C ALA A 222 -20.26 16.73 -1.77
N PHE A 223 -18.93 16.77 -1.74
CA PHE A 223 -18.07 16.40 -2.88
C PHE A 223 -17.10 15.28 -2.50
N SER A 224 -16.73 14.44 -3.47
CA SER A 224 -15.78 13.35 -3.24
C SER A 224 -15.05 12.95 -4.51
N ALA A 225 -13.75 12.67 -4.37
CA ALA A 225 -12.88 12.15 -5.42
C ALA A 225 -12.02 11.01 -4.87
N THR A 226 -11.66 10.08 -5.74
CA THR A 226 -10.76 8.97 -5.43
C THR A 226 -9.45 9.15 -6.18
N VAL A 227 -8.32 9.16 -5.46
CA VAL A 227 -6.98 9.13 -6.07
C VAL A 227 -6.46 7.70 -6.02
N THR A 228 -6.19 7.14 -7.20
CA THR A 228 -5.63 5.80 -7.37
C THR A 228 -4.15 5.91 -7.66
N TYR A 229 -3.33 5.20 -6.88
CA TYR A 229 -1.90 5.08 -7.11
C TYR A 229 -1.54 3.70 -7.65
N THR A 230 -0.73 3.66 -8.71
CA THR A 230 -0.25 2.43 -9.32
C THR A 230 1.26 2.44 -9.35
N ILE A 231 1.90 1.41 -8.78
CA ILE A 231 3.34 1.19 -8.92
C ILE A 231 3.60 0.13 -9.99
N THR A 232 4.48 0.43 -10.92
CA THR A 232 4.94 -0.48 -11.98
C THR A 232 6.44 -0.71 -11.86
N THR A 233 6.88 -1.87 -12.35
CA THR A 233 8.29 -2.20 -12.54
C THR A 233 8.51 -2.52 -14.02
N PRO A 234 9.61 -2.06 -14.66
CA PRO A 234 9.96 -2.43 -16.03
C PRO A 234 10.13 -3.94 -16.21
#